data_AF-A0A3C1IDX4-F1
#
_entry.id   AF-A0A3C1IDX4-F1
#
_cell.length_a   1.000
_cell.length_b   1.000
_cell.length_c   1.000
_cell.angle_alpha   90.00
_cell.angle_beta   90.00
_cell.angle_gamma   90.00
#
_symmetry.space_group_name_H-M   'P 1'
#
loop_
_entity.id
_entity.type
_entity.pdbx_description
1 polymer ?
#
loop_
_entity_poly.entity_id
_entity_poly.type
_entity_poly.pdbx_seq_one_letter_code
_entity_poly.pdbx_strand_id
1 'polypeptide(L)'
;MKSPERHFARAPGKVILSGEHSVVYGAPALVAAIELYTKVWFEPIHLSTGLQTAFADLSQGQLYPLKLLKTFKRTMDERFDRFVRGDLEVQNILQRPDDLAVYTMSAL
;
A
#
# COMPACT_ATOMS: atom_id res chain seq x y z
N MET A 1 -22.14 -15.18 -21.69
CA MET A 1 -21.21 -15.18 -20.55
C MET A 1 -21.08 -13.74 -20.07
N LYS A 2 -21.51 -13.39 -18.85
CA LYS A 2 -21.36 -12.01 -18.33
C LYS A 2 -19.87 -11.75 -18.12
N SER A 3 -19.35 -10.62 -18.59
CA SER A 3 -17.99 -10.19 -18.22
C SER A 3 -17.89 -10.08 -16.70
N PRO A 4 -16.72 -10.40 -16.10
CA PRO A 4 -16.53 -10.25 -14.67
C PRO A 4 -16.78 -8.78 -14.26
N GLU A 5 -17.45 -8.60 -13.13
CA GLU A 5 -17.71 -7.26 -12.60
C GLU A 5 -16.40 -6.67 -12.08
N ARG A 6 -16.01 -5.52 -12.63
CA ARG A 6 -14.86 -4.77 -12.13
C ARG A 6 -15.31 -3.81 -11.04
N HIS A 7 -14.65 -3.86 -9.90
CA HIS A 7 -14.82 -2.90 -8.82
C HIS A 7 -13.75 -1.82 -8.92
N PHE A 8 -14.13 -0.56 -8.78
CA PHE A 8 -13.24 0.59 -8.91
C PHE A 8 -13.20 1.40 -7.63
N ALA A 9 -12.02 1.88 -7.26
CA ALA A 9 -11.85 2.86 -6.20
C ALA A 9 -10.84 3.93 -6.62
N ARG A 10 -10.96 5.11 -6.01
CA ARG A 10 -9.98 6.20 -6.18
C ARG A 10 -9.75 6.93 -4.86
N ALA A 11 -8.54 7.40 -4.65
CA ALA A 11 -8.15 8.25 -3.53
C ALA A 11 -7.43 9.50 -4.05
N PRO A 12 -7.74 10.72 -3.56
CA PRO A 12 -7.03 11.93 -3.94
C PRO A 12 -5.66 12.01 -3.25
N GLY A 13 -4.72 12.67 -3.90
CA GLY A 13 -3.49 13.16 -3.29
C GLY A 13 -3.78 14.34 -2.36
N LYS A 14 -2.75 14.82 -1.67
CA LYS A 14 -2.85 15.93 -0.72
C LYS A 14 -1.70 16.91 -0.85
N VAL A 15 -1.95 18.17 -0.53
CA VAL A 15 -0.94 19.22 -0.34
C VAL A 15 -1.03 19.79 1.06
N ILE A 16 0.11 20.16 1.64
CA ILE A 16 0.16 20.91 2.90
C ILE A 16 0.09 22.40 2.53
N LEU A 17 -0.95 23.09 2.99
CA LEU A 17 -1.12 24.53 2.78
C LEU A 17 -0.31 25.35 3.79
N SER A 18 -0.19 24.85 5.03
CA SER A 18 0.58 25.49 6.10
C SER A 18 0.96 24.49 7.20
N GLY A 19 2.04 24.76 7.92
CA GLY A 19 2.45 23.99 9.11
C GLY A 19 3.30 22.75 8.84
N GLU A 20 3.95 22.65 7.67
CA GLU A 20 4.79 21.49 7.31
C GLU A 20 5.90 21.22 8.33
N HIS A 21 6.58 22.26 8.80
CA HIS A 21 7.62 22.13 9.83
C HIS A 21 7.05 22.18 11.25
N SER A 22 5.90 22.83 11.43
CA SER A 22 5.25 22.97 12.75
C SER A 22 4.74 21.63 13.28
N VAL A 23 4.28 20.73 12.40
CA VAL A 23 3.76 19.41 12.79
C VAL A 23 4.82 18.50 13.42
N VAL A 24 6.10 18.70 13.07
CA VAL A 24 7.23 17.98 13.65
C VAL A 24 7.37 18.26 15.16
N TYR A 25 6.86 19.41 15.62
CA TYR A 25 6.89 19.83 17.02
C TYR A 25 5.52 19.73 17.72
N GLY A 26 4.56 18.99 17.14
CA GLY A 26 3.24 18.73 17.74
C GLY A 26 2.19 19.82 17.51
N ALA A 27 2.49 20.84 16.70
CA ALA A 27 1.51 21.84 16.28
C ALA A 27 0.68 21.36 15.06
N PRO A 28 -0.54 21.87 14.85
CA PRO A 28 -1.36 21.44 13.71
C PRO A 28 -0.80 21.89 12.35
N ALA A 29 -1.16 21.17 11.29
CA ALA A 29 -0.92 21.55 9.90
C ALA A 29 -2.26 21.63 9.14
N LEU A 30 -2.34 22.54 8.17
CA LEU A 30 -3.50 22.65 7.27
C LEU A 30 -3.20 21.87 5.99
N VAL A 31 -4.07 20.93 5.65
CA VAL A 31 -3.89 20.01 4.52
C VAL A 31 -5.16 20.01 3.67
N ALA A 32 -5.00 19.99 2.34
CA ALA A 32 -6.11 19.89 1.40
C ALA A 32 -5.91 18.72 0.44
N ALA A 33 -7.02 18.05 0.11
CA ALA A 33 -7.06 17.10 -0.99
C ALA A 33 -6.96 17.85 -2.32
N ILE A 34 -6.30 17.24 -3.30
CA ILE A 34 -6.14 17.79 -4.66
C ILE A 34 -6.69 16.81 -5.70
N GLU A 35 -6.98 17.32 -6.89
CA GLU A 35 -7.53 16.54 -8.02
C GLU A 35 -6.48 15.64 -8.72
N LEU A 36 -5.52 15.11 -7.96
CA LEU A 36 -4.57 14.09 -8.42
C LEU A 36 -4.95 12.76 -7.79
N TYR A 37 -5.53 11.84 -8.56
CA TYR A 37 -6.11 10.61 -8.03
C TYR A 37 -5.25 9.38 -8.30
N THR A 38 -4.99 8.61 -7.25
CA THR A 38 -4.63 7.20 -7.39
C THR A 38 -5.91 6.42 -7.67
N LYS A 39 -5.91 5.63 -8.74
CA LYS A 39 -7.04 4.80 -9.15
C LYS A 39 -6.65 3.34 -9.05
N VAL A 40 -7.54 2.53 -8.50
CA VAL A 40 -7.36 1.08 -8.42
C VAL A 40 -8.63 0.39 -8.92
N TRP A 41 -8.44 -0.80 -9.48
CA TRP A 41 -9.55 -1.65 -9.87
C TRP A 41 -9.24 -3.11 -9.53
N PHE A 42 -10.28 -3.88 -9.31
CA PHE A 42 -10.22 -5.28 -8.97
C PHE A 42 -11.21 -6.05 -9.85
N GLU A 43 -10.73 -7.15 -10.43
CA GLU A 43 -11.53 -8.06 -11.25
C GLU A 43 -11.40 -9.47 -10.69
N PRO A 44 -12.46 -10.08 -10.14
CA PRO A 44 -12.45 -11.48 -9.78
C PRO A 44 -12.40 -12.34 -11.06
N ILE A 45 -11.25 -12.95 -11.35
CA ILE A 45 -11.09 -13.78 -12.55
C ILE A 45 -11.73 -15.15 -12.33
N HIS A 46 -11.39 -15.86 -11.24
CA HIS A 46 -11.98 -17.15 -10.81
C HIS A 46 -11.86 -17.31 -9.27
N LEU A 47 -12.36 -18.43 -8.71
CA LEU A 47 -12.04 -18.92 -7.35
C LEU A 47 -10.53 -19.22 -7.26
N SER A 48 -9.73 -18.15 -7.21
CA SER A 48 -8.28 -18.20 -7.23
C SER A 48 -7.74 -18.18 -5.81
N THR A 49 -6.64 -18.88 -5.60
CA THR A 49 -5.94 -18.93 -4.30
C THR A 49 -4.89 -17.82 -4.18
N GLY A 50 -4.91 -16.81 -5.05
CA GLY A 50 -3.87 -15.80 -5.14
C GLY A 50 -4.36 -14.47 -5.71
N LEU A 51 -3.67 -13.40 -5.36
CA LEU A 51 -3.86 -12.05 -5.86
C LEU A 51 -2.81 -11.78 -6.93
N GLN A 52 -3.26 -11.46 -8.14
CA GLN A 52 -2.37 -10.92 -9.16
C GLN A 52 -2.36 -9.40 -9.04
N THR A 53 -1.23 -8.83 -8.63
CA THR A 53 -1.05 -7.38 -8.63
C THR A 53 -0.58 -6.93 -10.00
N ALA A 54 -0.90 -5.70 -10.38
CA ALA A 54 -0.28 -4.99 -11.49
C ALA A 54 -0.34 -3.51 -11.16
N PHE A 55 0.81 -2.90 -10.88
CA PHE A 55 0.90 -1.49 -10.52
C PHE A 55 1.58 -0.76 -11.66
N ALA A 56 0.79 -0.03 -12.44
CA ALA A 56 1.33 0.84 -13.48
C ALA A 56 2.44 1.71 -12.88
N ASP A 57 3.56 1.81 -13.61
CA ASP A 57 4.75 2.59 -13.24
C ASP A 57 5.53 2.10 -11.99
N LEU A 58 5.09 1.05 -11.29
CA LEU A 58 5.80 0.44 -10.16
C LEU A 58 6.31 -0.97 -10.45
N SER A 59 5.45 -1.86 -10.95
CA SER A 59 5.82 -3.24 -11.22
C SER A 59 4.93 -3.88 -12.31
N GLN A 60 5.50 -4.80 -13.08
CA GLN A 60 4.76 -5.63 -14.05
C GLN A 60 3.79 -6.62 -13.37
N GLY A 61 3.66 -6.55 -12.04
CA GLY A 61 2.77 -7.40 -11.27
C GLY A 61 3.42 -8.68 -10.77
N GLN A 62 2.83 -9.25 -9.71
CA GLN A 62 3.23 -10.51 -9.10
C GLN A 62 2.00 -11.29 -8.65
N LEU A 63 2.12 -12.62 -8.63
CA LEU A 63 1.11 -13.49 -8.05
C LEU A 63 1.44 -13.74 -6.58
N TYR A 64 0.60 -13.24 -5.68
CA TYR A 64 0.70 -13.47 -4.25
C TYR A 64 -0.33 -14.51 -3.81
N PRO A 65 0.08 -15.71 -3.38
CA PRO A 65 -0.85 -16.66 -2.80
C PRO A 65 -1.53 -16.07 -1.55
N LEU A 66 -2.86 -16.10 -1.49
CA LEU A 66 -3.63 -15.53 -0.38
C LEU A 66 -3.22 -16.13 0.98
N LYS A 67 -2.88 -17.42 0.99
CA LYS A 67 -2.37 -18.14 2.16
C LYS A 67 -1.07 -17.56 2.74
N LEU A 68 -0.27 -16.86 1.92
CA LEU A 68 0.99 -16.27 2.35
C LEU A 68 0.84 -14.83 2.84
N LEU A 69 -0.30 -14.16 2.60
CA LEU A 69 -0.50 -12.77 2.99
C LEU A 69 -0.36 -12.56 4.50
N LYS A 70 -0.87 -13.50 5.31
CA LYS A 70 -0.74 -13.43 6.77
C LYS A 70 0.73 -13.50 7.23
N THR A 71 1.50 -14.41 6.64
CA THR A 71 2.94 -14.55 6.95
C THR A 71 3.71 -13.33 6.45
N PHE A 72 3.38 -12.83 5.25
CA PHE A 72 3.97 -11.63 4.68
C PHE A 72 3.74 -10.43 5.61
N LYS A 73 2.50 -10.18 6.03
CA LYS A 73 2.17 -9.13 6.99
C LYS A 73 3.02 -9.23 8.25
N ARG A 74 3.07 -10.41 8.87
CA ARG A 74 3.87 -10.63 10.08
C ARG A 74 5.34 -10.29 9.86
N THR A 75 5.93 -10.73 8.76
CA THR A 75 7.34 -10.40 8.43
C THR A 75 7.56 -8.90 8.25
N MET A 76 6.61 -8.19 7.64
CA MET A 76 6.69 -6.74 7.48
C MET A 76 6.55 -6.00 8.81
N ASP A 77 5.62 -6.43 9.67
CA ASP A 77 5.46 -5.90 11.03
C ASP A 77 6.75 -6.11 11.85
N GLU A 78 7.34 -7.30 11.81
CA GLU A 78 8.62 -7.61 12.49
C GLU A 78 9.78 -6.73 12.00
N ARG A 79 9.85 -6.46 10.69
CA ARG A 79 10.86 -5.55 10.12
C ARG A 79 10.65 -4.12 10.57
N PHE A 80 9.40 -3.66 10.60
CA PHE A 80 9.07 -2.33 11.10
C PHE A 80 9.45 -2.19 12.58
N ASP A 81 9.13 -3.18 13.41
CA ASP A 81 9.52 -3.20 14.83
C ASP A 81 11.04 -3.16 15.02
N ARG A 82 11.79 -3.88 14.18
CA ARG A 82 13.26 -3.82 14.18
C ARG A 82 13.77 -2.43 13.80
N PHE A 83 13.14 -1.78 12.83
CA PHE A 83 13.47 -0.39 12.48
C PHE A 83 13.22 0.57 13.65
N VAL A 84 12.06 0.46 14.32
CA VAL A 84 11.72 1.28 15.49
C VAL A 84 12.75 1.11 16.62
N ARG A 85 13.32 -0.09 16.79
CA ARG A 85 14.41 -0.36 17.74
C ARG A 85 15.80 0.08 17.28
N GLY A 86 15.96 0.46 16.02
CA GLY A 86 17.27 0.77 15.42
C GLY A 86 18.07 -0.43 14.91
N ASP A 87 17.47 -1.64 14.91
CA ASP A 87 18.10 -2.90 14.48
C ASP A 87 18.04 -3.13 12.95
N LEU A 88 17.37 -2.23 12.23
CA LEU A 88 17.15 -2.29 10.78
C LEU A 88 17.04 -0.87 10.22
N GLU A 89 17.74 -0.58 9.13
CA GLU A 89 17.58 0.71 8.44
C GLU A 89 16.23 0.78 7.70
N VAL A 90 15.66 1.98 7.56
CA VAL A 90 14.33 2.18 6.95
C VAL A 90 14.24 1.64 5.52
N GLN A 91 15.31 1.78 4.73
CA GLN A 91 15.41 1.25 3.37
C GLN A 91 15.32 -0.28 3.29
N ASN A 92 15.53 -0.99 4.40
CA ASN A 92 15.54 -2.44 4.45
C ASN A 92 14.20 -3.02 4.95
N ILE A 93 13.21 -2.19 5.26
CA ILE A 93 11.86 -2.64 5.64
C ILE A 93 11.16 -3.23 4.41
N LEU A 94 10.99 -2.41 3.37
CA LEU A 94 10.42 -2.80 2.08
C LEU A 94 11.57 -3.28 1.18
N GLN A 95 11.44 -4.46 0.58
CA GLN A 95 12.44 -5.01 -0.34
C GLN A 95 12.04 -4.82 -1.81
N ARG A 96 10.76 -4.61 -2.07
CA ARG A 96 10.21 -4.40 -3.41
C ARG A 96 9.22 -3.23 -3.42
N PRO A 97 9.03 -2.57 -4.58
CA PRO A 97 8.08 -1.46 -4.71
C PRO A 97 6.63 -1.84 -4.36
N ASP A 98 6.22 -3.08 -4.61
CA ASP A 98 4.88 -3.58 -4.38
C ASP A 98 4.62 -4.10 -2.94
N ASP A 99 5.67 -4.23 -2.11
CA ASP A 99 5.54 -4.75 -0.76
C ASP A 99 4.54 -3.93 0.09
N LEU A 100 4.59 -2.60 -0.02
CA LEU A 100 3.71 -1.72 0.74
C LEU A 100 2.24 -1.89 0.33
N ALA A 101 1.97 -2.01 -0.97
CA ALA A 101 0.61 -2.19 -1.47
C ALA A 101 0.03 -3.54 -0.99
N VAL A 102 0.84 -4.61 -1.08
CA VAL A 102 0.46 -5.94 -0.61
C VAL A 102 0.26 -5.96 0.90
N TYR A 103 1.12 -5.29 1.65
CA TYR A 103 0.99 -5.12 3.09
C TYR A 103 -0.35 -4.47 3.46
N THR A 104 -0.72 -3.36 2.81
CA THR A 104 -2.00 -2.68 3.05
C THR A 104 -3.20 -3.59 2.77
N MET A 105 -3.18 -4.36 1.68
CA MET A 105 -4.26 -5.30 1.36
C MET A 105 -4.35 -6.46 2.35
N SER A 106 -3.23 -6.88 2.94
CA SER A 106 -3.17 -7.97 3.93
C SER A 106 -3.60 -7.56 5.35
N ALA A 107 -3.80 -6.27 5.60
CA ALA A 107 -4.18 -5.71 6.89
C ALA A 107 -5.71 -5.51 7.06
N LEU A 108 -6.49 -5.84 6.02
CA LEU A 108 -7.96 -5.89 6.04
C LEU A 108 -8.45 -7.24 6.58
#